data_AF-A0A8C6Q6A5-F1
#
_entry.id   AF-A0A8C6Q6A5-F1
#
_cell.length_a   1.000
_cell.length_b   1.000
_cell.length_c   1.000
_cell.angle_alpha   90.00
_cell.angle_beta   90.00
_cell.angle_gamma   90.00
#
_symmetry.space_group_name_H-M   'P 1'
#
loop_
_entity.id
_entity.type
_entity.pdbx_description
1 polymer ?
#
loop_
_entity_poly.entity_id
_entity_poly.type
_entity_poly.pdbx_seq_one_letter_code
_entity_poly.pdbx_strand_id
1 'polypeptide(L)'
;RWSCLVAFVAFAAIRWFIRDSCKVDAFSQKHVFITGCDSGFGNLLARQLDGKGFKVIAACFTEKGAADLAAASSPRLKTLQLDVTDSASIRRAVEFDLAMGLLCSSDISKVTRCMEHALTARHPRTRYGAGWDAKLFWIPLSYLPSFVADFVANALLPSPRVE
;
A
#
# COMPACT_ATOMS: atom_id res chain seq x y z
N ARG A 1 -1.32 -26.64 -33.66
CA ARG A 1 -2.67 -26.23 -33.19
C ARG A 1 -2.50 -25.42 -31.90
N TRP A 2 -2.13 -24.14 -32.02
CA TRP A 2 -1.96 -23.22 -30.87
C TRP A 2 -3.28 -22.56 -30.44
N SER A 3 -4.32 -22.70 -31.28
CA SER A 3 -5.64 -22.11 -31.10
C SER A 3 -6.32 -22.51 -29.79
N CYS A 4 -6.18 -23.77 -29.35
CA CYS A 4 -6.73 -24.23 -28.07
C CYS A 4 -6.01 -23.61 -26.85
N LEU A 5 -4.69 -23.40 -26.97
CA LEU A 5 -3.87 -22.84 -25.90
C LEU A 5 -4.12 -21.33 -25.76
N VAL A 6 -4.27 -20.62 -26.88
CA VAL A 6 -4.69 -19.21 -26.91
C VAL A 6 -6.09 -19.03 -26.33
N ALA A 7 -7.04 -19.90 -26.71
CA ALA A 7 -8.40 -19.84 -26.15
C ALA A 7 -8.43 -20.10 -24.64
N PHE A 8 -7.63 -21.05 -24.13
CA PHE A 8 -7.52 -21.33 -22.70
C PHE A 8 -6.91 -20.16 -21.92
N VAL A 9 -5.82 -19.57 -22.43
CA VAL A 9 -5.18 -18.39 -21.81
C VAL A 9 -6.11 -17.20 -21.83
N ALA A 10 -6.82 -16.96 -22.94
CA ALA A 10 -7.80 -15.87 -23.04
C ALA A 10 -8.97 -16.09 -22.05
N PHE A 11 -9.51 -17.30 -21.95
CA PHE A 11 -10.56 -17.62 -20.99
C PHE A 11 -10.10 -17.44 -19.53
N ALA A 12 -8.87 -17.88 -19.22
CA ALA A 12 -8.27 -17.66 -17.91
C ALA A 12 -8.06 -16.17 -17.60
N ALA A 13 -7.60 -15.38 -18.57
CA ALA A 13 -7.40 -13.93 -18.44
C ALA A 13 -8.74 -13.19 -18.26
N ILE A 14 -9.78 -13.56 -19.03
CA ILE A 14 -11.13 -13.00 -18.90
C ILE A 14 -11.71 -13.33 -17.53
N ARG A 15 -11.61 -14.59 -17.10
CA ARG A 15 -12.07 -15.01 -15.77
C ARG A 15 -11.33 -14.28 -14.65
N TRP A 16 -10.02 -14.07 -14.80
CA TRP A 16 -9.22 -13.29 -13.87
C TRP A 16 -9.65 -11.82 -13.83
N PHE A 17 -9.87 -11.20 -15.00
CA PHE A 17 -10.31 -9.82 -15.12
C PHE A 17 -11.70 -9.60 -14.51
N ILE A 18 -12.66 -10.50 -14.77
CA ILE A 18 -13.99 -10.45 -14.18
C ILE A 18 -13.90 -10.59 -12.65
N ARG A 19 -13.09 -11.53 -12.15
CA ARG A 19 -12.92 -11.74 -10.71
C ARG A 19 -12.33 -10.53 -10.01
N ASP A 20 -11.37 -9.87 -10.64
CA ASP A 20 -10.70 -8.66 -10.12
C ASP A 20 -11.60 -7.42 -10.17
N SER A 21 -12.50 -7.36 -11.16
CA SER A 21 -13.44 -6.24 -11.34
C SER A 21 -14.62 -6.25 -10.37
N CYS A 22 -14.88 -7.37 -9.68
CA CYS A 22 -15.94 -7.44 -8.68
C CYS A 22 -15.54 -6.67 -7.41
N LYS A 23 -16.22 -5.54 -7.16
CA LYS A 23 -16.12 -4.75 -5.93
C LYS A 23 -17.20 -5.17 -4.93
N VAL A 24 -16.98 -4.89 -3.64
CA VAL A 24 -17.92 -5.23 -2.56
C VAL A 24 -18.96 -4.12 -2.41
N ASP A 25 -20.26 -4.39 -2.57
CA ASP A 25 -21.26 -3.30 -2.61
C ASP A 25 -21.62 -2.68 -1.24
N ALA A 26 -21.15 -3.25 -0.11
CA ALA A 26 -21.53 -2.86 1.26
C ALA A 26 -20.36 -2.26 2.07
N PHE A 27 -19.92 -1.05 1.69
CA PHE A 27 -18.81 -0.34 2.37
C PHE A 27 -19.23 0.44 3.61
N SER A 28 -20.47 0.95 3.66
CA SER A 28 -20.95 1.90 4.69
C SER A 28 -21.06 1.31 6.10
N GLN A 29 -21.10 -0.02 6.21
CA GLN A 29 -21.17 -0.74 7.48
C GLN A 29 -19.79 -1.16 8.02
N LYS A 30 -18.72 -0.95 7.24
CA LYS A 30 -17.37 -1.36 7.62
C LYS A 30 -16.55 -0.15 8.02
N HIS A 31 -15.72 -0.33 9.03
CA HIS A 31 -14.78 0.68 9.51
C HIS A 31 -13.38 0.33 9.04
N VAL A 32 -12.64 1.33 8.54
CA VAL A 32 -11.24 1.21 8.14
C VAL A 32 -10.40 1.96 9.15
N PHE A 33 -9.52 1.25 9.87
CA PHE A 33 -8.58 1.85 10.80
C PHE A 33 -7.23 2.04 10.10
N ILE A 34 -6.68 3.25 10.18
CA ILE A 34 -5.41 3.63 9.52
C ILE A 34 -4.49 4.23 10.58
N THR A 35 -3.27 3.72 10.69
CA THR A 35 -2.23 4.26 11.58
C THR A 35 -1.26 5.17 10.80
N GLY A 36 -0.71 6.19 11.46
CA GLY A 36 0.25 7.10 10.84
C GLY A 36 -0.41 8.06 9.84
N CYS A 37 -1.52 8.67 10.24
CA CYS A 37 -2.29 9.58 9.40
C CYS A 37 -1.87 11.06 9.48
N ASP A 38 -0.80 11.39 10.20
CA ASP A 38 -0.30 12.76 10.32
C ASP A 38 0.10 13.35 8.97
N SER A 39 0.83 12.58 8.16
CA SER A 39 1.33 13.00 6.85
C SER A 39 1.50 11.83 5.87
N GLY A 40 1.87 12.12 4.62
CA GLY A 40 2.23 11.10 3.62
C GLY A 40 1.07 10.20 3.17
N PHE A 41 1.37 8.91 2.97
CA PHE A 41 0.44 7.91 2.39
C PHE A 41 -0.81 7.70 3.23
N GLY A 42 -0.67 7.61 4.55
CA GLY A 42 -1.79 7.37 5.47
C GLY A 42 -2.79 8.52 5.47
N ASN A 43 -2.31 9.76 5.42
CA ASN A 43 -3.15 10.96 5.32
C ASN A 43 -3.93 10.99 3.99
N LEU A 44 -3.23 10.75 2.87
CA LEU A 44 -3.85 10.76 1.54
C LEU A 44 -4.84 9.61 1.36
N LEU A 45 -4.53 8.42 1.89
CA LEU A 45 -5.46 7.28 1.90
C LEU A 45 -6.72 7.60 2.70
N ALA A 46 -6.57 8.19 3.88
CA ALA A 46 -7.70 8.54 4.74
C ALA A 46 -8.66 9.50 4.02
N ARG A 47 -8.14 10.54 3.37
CA ARG A 47 -8.92 11.49 2.55
C ARG A 47 -9.58 10.81 1.35
N GLN A 48 -8.85 9.95 0.64
CA GLN A 48 -9.35 9.25 -0.55
C GLN A 48 -10.49 8.27 -0.21
N LEU A 49 -10.39 7.58 0.93
CA LEU A 49 -11.44 6.69 1.43
C LEU A 49 -12.64 7.47 1.96
N ASP A 50 -12.43 8.59 2.63
CA ASP A 50 -13.51 9.47 3.08
C ASP A 50 -14.35 10.02 1.90
N GLY A 51 -13.67 10.46 0.84
CA GLY A 51 -14.32 10.91 -0.41
C GLY A 51 -15.09 9.80 -1.14
N LYS A 52 -14.75 8.53 -0.91
CA LYS A 52 -15.47 7.35 -1.43
C LYS A 52 -16.59 6.87 -0.51
N GLY A 53 -16.79 7.52 0.64
CA GLY A 53 -17.89 7.23 1.57
C GLY A 53 -17.59 6.14 2.61
N PHE A 54 -16.32 5.76 2.79
CA PHE A 54 -15.93 4.84 3.86
C PHE A 54 -16.02 5.51 5.23
N LYS A 55 -16.27 4.72 6.28
CA LYS A 55 -16.06 5.16 7.67
C LYS A 55 -14.62 4.90 8.05
N VAL A 56 -13.84 5.96 8.23
CA VAL A 56 -12.40 5.86 8.50
C VAL A 56 -12.12 6.29 9.93
N ILE A 57 -11.31 5.52 10.62
CA ILE A 57 -10.75 5.88 11.93
C ILE A 57 -9.25 6.08 11.70
N ALA A 58 -8.80 7.33 11.73
CA ALA A 58 -7.44 7.72 11.44
C ALA A 58 -6.68 7.94 12.76
N ALA A 59 -5.66 7.14 13.01
CA ALA A 59 -4.75 7.32 14.14
C ALA A 59 -3.57 8.23 13.73
N CYS A 60 -3.49 9.37 14.41
CA CYS A 60 -2.44 10.36 14.27
C CYS A 60 -1.61 10.40 15.55
N PHE A 61 -0.30 10.58 15.40
CA PHE A 61 0.64 10.80 16.49
C PHE A 61 0.53 12.24 17.04
N THR A 62 0.35 13.21 16.15
CA THR A 62 0.32 14.64 16.49
C THR A 62 -1.11 15.18 16.56
N GLU A 63 -1.38 16.04 17.53
CA GLU A 63 -2.66 16.75 17.64
C GLU A 63 -2.91 17.68 16.45
N LYS A 64 -1.86 18.31 15.93
CA LYS A 64 -1.94 19.17 14.74
C LYS A 64 -2.35 18.36 13.50
N GLY A 65 -1.69 17.22 13.25
CA GLY A 65 -2.05 16.34 12.13
C GLY A 65 -3.47 15.78 12.26
N ALA A 66 -3.90 15.45 13.48
CA ALA A 66 -5.28 15.04 13.76
C ALA A 66 -6.29 16.16 13.48
N ALA A 67 -6.00 17.39 13.90
CA ALA A 67 -6.87 18.55 13.69
C ALA A 67 -6.95 18.94 12.21
N ASP A 68 -5.82 18.97 11.51
CA ASP A 68 -5.75 19.30 10.08
C ASP A 68 -6.50 18.27 9.22
N LEU A 69 -6.38 16.97 9.57
CA LEU A 69 -7.12 15.92 8.90
C LEU A 69 -8.61 15.98 9.22
N ALA A 70 -8.99 16.24 10.47
CA ALA A 70 -10.39 16.41 10.85
C ALA A 70 -11.06 17.61 10.17
N ALA A 71 -10.34 18.73 10.02
CA ALA A 71 -10.84 19.92 9.33
C ALA A 71 -11.06 19.70 7.83
N ALA A 72 -10.26 18.84 7.20
CA ALA A 72 -10.34 18.53 5.78
C ALA A 72 -11.29 17.37 5.43
N SER A 73 -11.94 16.75 6.42
CA SER A 73 -12.68 15.50 6.24
C SER A 73 -14.17 15.60 6.60
N SER A 74 -14.95 14.64 6.10
CA SER A 74 -16.37 14.50 6.39
C SER A 74 -16.63 13.94 7.81
N PRO A 75 -17.86 14.02 8.35
CA PRO A 75 -18.17 13.51 9.70
C PRO A 75 -18.04 11.99 9.86
N ARG A 76 -17.74 11.26 8.78
CA ARG A 76 -17.49 9.81 8.78
C ARG A 76 -16.04 9.46 9.11
N LEU A 77 -15.12 10.42 8.99
CA LEU A 77 -13.72 10.25 9.36
C LEU A 77 -13.52 10.75 10.79
N LYS A 78 -13.11 9.87 11.68
CA LYS A 78 -12.78 10.20 13.06
C LYS A 78 -11.28 10.09 13.26
N THR A 79 -10.68 11.12 13.82
CA THR A 79 -9.26 11.10 14.20
C THR A 79 -9.12 10.64 15.64
N LEU A 80 -8.11 9.81 15.90
CA LEU A 80 -7.70 9.34 17.21
C LEU A 80 -6.23 9.69 17.42
N GLN A 81 -5.89 10.24 18.57
CA GLN A 81 -4.50 10.42 18.95
C GLN A 81 -3.96 9.09 19.47
N LEU A 82 -2.89 8.57 18.85
CA LEU A 82 -2.24 7.32 19.24
C LEU A 82 -0.73 7.54 19.27
N ASP A 83 -0.18 7.59 20.47
CA ASP A 83 1.27 7.63 20.71
C ASP A 83 1.78 6.20 20.94
N VAL A 84 2.73 5.76 20.11
CA VAL A 84 3.33 4.41 20.14
C VAL A 84 4.78 4.47 20.65
N THR A 85 5.26 5.61 21.16
CA THR A 85 6.70 5.86 21.30
C THR A 85 7.16 6.24 22.70
N ASP A 86 7.66 5.22 23.38
CA ASP A 86 8.96 5.33 24.04
C ASP A 86 10.05 5.70 23.00
N SER A 87 11.02 6.53 23.38
CA SER A 87 11.63 7.55 22.49
C SER A 87 13.05 7.26 21.98
N ALA A 88 13.63 6.10 22.27
CA ALA A 88 15.05 5.79 21.95
C ALA A 88 15.32 5.28 20.52
N SER A 89 14.32 4.88 19.72
CA SER A 89 14.53 4.16 18.45
C SER A 89 14.38 4.99 17.17
N ILE A 90 13.68 6.13 17.20
CA ILE A 90 13.33 6.90 15.99
C ILE A 90 14.57 7.58 15.35
N ARG A 91 15.61 7.88 16.15
CA ARG A 91 16.81 8.59 15.66
C ARG A 91 17.69 7.77 14.70
N ARG A 92 17.57 6.43 14.68
CA ARG A 92 18.35 5.58 13.75
C ARG A 92 17.65 5.31 12.42
N ALA A 93 16.33 5.51 12.35
CA ALA A 93 15.54 5.25 11.13
C ALA A 93 15.69 6.35 10.05
N VAL A 94 16.22 7.52 10.44
CA VAL A 94 16.36 8.70 9.56
C VAL A 94 17.65 8.68 8.73
N GLU A 95 18.60 7.78 9.03
CA GLU A 95 19.93 7.75 8.37
C GLU A 95 19.97 6.95 7.05
N PHE A 96 18.83 6.39 6.60
CA PHE A 96 18.72 5.58 5.37
C PHE A 96 18.19 6.35 4.14
N ASP A 97 18.02 7.67 4.26
CA ASP A 97 17.27 8.51 3.32
C ASP A 97 17.92 8.63 1.92
N LEU A 98 19.25 8.48 1.82
CA LEU A 98 19.98 8.70 0.56
C LEU A 98 19.81 7.56 -0.46
N ALA A 99 19.61 6.32 0.00
CA ALA A 99 19.37 5.15 -0.88
C ALA A 99 17.90 5.04 -1.31
N MET A 100 16.98 5.52 -0.47
CA MET A 100 15.54 5.51 -0.72
C MET A 100 15.11 6.52 -1.79
N GLY A 101 15.77 7.68 -1.90
CA GLY A 101 15.47 8.69 -2.91
C GLY A 101 15.68 8.24 -4.37
N LEU A 102 16.54 7.25 -4.61
CA LEU A 102 16.83 6.72 -5.95
C LEU A 102 15.87 5.61 -6.41
N LEU A 103 15.19 4.95 -5.47
CA LEU A 103 14.24 3.85 -5.76
C LEU A 103 12.78 4.26 -5.54
N CYS A 104 12.52 5.39 -4.89
CA CYS A 104 11.16 5.84 -4.59
C CYS A 104 10.60 6.73 -5.71
N SER A 105 9.41 6.38 -6.19
CA SER A 105 8.65 7.33 -6.98
C SER A 105 7.99 8.37 -6.08
N SER A 106 8.11 9.65 -6.44
CA SER A 106 7.44 10.76 -5.76
C SER A 106 5.91 10.70 -5.79
N ASP A 107 5.34 9.86 -6.66
CA ASP A 107 3.90 9.65 -6.77
C ASP A 107 3.38 8.63 -5.73
N ILE A 108 2.93 9.19 -4.61
CA ILE A 108 2.31 8.47 -3.49
C ILE A 108 1.04 7.70 -3.92
N SER A 109 0.35 8.19 -4.96
CA SER A 109 -0.96 7.68 -5.39
C SER A 109 -0.91 6.20 -5.80
N LYS A 110 0.25 5.70 -6.21
CA LYS A 110 0.42 4.30 -6.64
C LYS A 110 0.13 3.30 -5.52
N VAL A 111 0.61 3.60 -4.30
CA VAL A 111 0.40 2.75 -3.13
C VAL A 111 -1.03 2.89 -2.64
N THR A 112 -1.52 4.12 -2.54
CA THR A 112 -2.88 4.42 -2.10
C THR A 112 -3.93 3.74 -2.98
N ARG A 113 -3.73 3.69 -4.31
CA ARG A 113 -4.61 2.95 -5.23
C ARG A 113 -4.57 1.44 -5.02
N CYS A 114 -3.41 0.86 -4.69
CA CYS A 114 -3.31 -0.56 -4.39
C CYS A 114 -4.05 -0.91 -3.09
N MET A 115 -3.91 -0.07 -2.06
CA MET A 115 -4.64 -0.19 -0.80
C MET A 115 -6.15 -0.03 -1.02
N GLU A 116 -6.57 0.96 -1.80
CA GLU A 116 -7.96 1.16 -2.17
C GLU A 116 -8.53 -0.07 -2.90
N HIS A 117 -7.81 -0.61 -3.88
CA HIS A 117 -8.21 -1.82 -4.57
C HIS A 117 -8.32 -3.00 -3.59
N ALA A 118 -7.37 -3.17 -2.68
CA ALA A 118 -7.40 -4.23 -1.68
C ALA A 118 -8.64 -4.13 -0.77
N LEU A 119 -9.01 -2.91 -0.36
CA LEU A 119 -10.18 -2.65 0.49
C LEU A 119 -11.51 -2.79 -0.27
N THR A 120 -11.52 -2.51 -1.57
CA THR A 120 -12.74 -2.53 -2.39
C THR A 120 -13.00 -3.84 -3.10
N ALA A 121 -11.98 -4.67 -3.33
CA ALA A 121 -12.08 -5.91 -4.08
C ALA A 121 -12.84 -7.00 -3.31
N ARG A 122 -13.66 -7.77 -4.03
CA ARG A 122 -14.37 -8.94 -3.48
C ARG A 122 -13.42 -10.11 -3.21
N HIS A 123 -12.31 -10.19 -3.95
CA HIS A 123 -11.27 -11.21 -3.79
C HIS A 123 -9.90 -10.51 -3.72
N PRO A 124 -9.48 -10.00 -2.56
CA PRO A 124 -8.21 -9.31 -2.42
C PRO A 124 -7.02 -10.21 -2.75
N ARG A 125 -5.96 -9.62 -3.29
CA ARG A 125 -4.71 -10.33 -3.62
C ARG A 125 -3.82 -10.41 -2.40
N THR A 126 -3.06 -11.49 -2.27
CA THR A 126 -2.05 -11.63 -1.21
C THR A 126 -0.84 -10.72 -1.42
N ARG A 127 -0.56 -10.30 -2.66
CA ARG A 127 0.54 -9.40 -3.01
C ARG A 127 0.07 -8.29 -3.96
N TYR A 128 0.31 -7.04 -3.55
CA TYR A 128 0.06 -5.85 -4.35
C TYR A 128 1.39 -5.17 -4.66
N GLY A 129 1.81 -5.22 -5.93
CA GLY A 129 2.93 -4.40 -6.42
C GLY A 129 2.43 -3.01 -6.76
N ALA A 130 2.87 -2.02 -5.98
CA ALA A 130 2.57 -0.61 -6.24
C ALA A 130 3.56 -0.05 -7.27
N GLY A 131 3.04 0.42 -8.39
CA GLY A 131 3.86 0.87 -9.53
C GLY A 131 4.06 -0.18 -10.61
N TRP A 132 4.59 0.26 -11.75
CA TRP A 132 4.87 -0.62 -12.90
C TRP A 132 6.25 -1.25 -12.80
N ASP A 133 7.20 -0.51 -12.24
CA ASP A 133 8.51 -0.92 -11.76
C ASP A 133 8.45 -2.13 -10.82
N ALA A 134 7.59 -2.10 -9.81
CA ALA A 134 7.40 -3.25 -8.92
C ALA A 134 6.86 -4.49 -9.65
N LYS A 135 6.00 -4.29 -10.67
CA LYS A 135 5.45 -5.39 -11.47
C LYS A 135 6.47 -5.97 -12.45
N LEU A 136 7.36 -5.15 -12.98
CA LEU A 136 8.37 -5.54 -13.96
C LEU A 136 9.59 -6.19 -13.32
N PHE A 137 10.02 -5.72 -12.14
CA PHE A 137 11.24 -6.20 -11.49
C PHE A 137 10.99 -7.12 -10.29
N TRP A 138 10.07 -6.77 -9.39
CA TRP A 138 9.90 -7.48 -8.11
C TRP A 138 9.07 -8.77 -8.25
N ILE A 139 8.07 -8.78 -9.14
CA ILE A 139 7.27 -9.98 -9.37
C ILE A 139 8.12 -11.12 -9.96
N PRO A 140 8.93 -10.92 -11.02
CA PRO A 140 9.84 -11.97 -11.50
C PRO A 140 10.87 -12.38 -10.46
N LEU A 141 11.43 -11.43 -9.71
CA LEU A 141 12.40 -11.71 -8.64
C LEU A 141 11.78 -12.57 -7.52
N SER A 142 10.50 -12.39 -7.21
CA SER A 142 9.80 -13.20 -6.19
C SER A 142 9.58 -14.67 -6.57
N TYR A 143 9.76 -15.02 -7.85
CA TYR A 143 9.72 -16.40 -8.33
C TYR A 143 11.11 -16.99 -8.58
N LEU A 144 12.19 -16.19 -8.44
CA LEU A 144 13.56 -16.67 -8.55
C LEU A 144 13.97 -17.44 -7.28
N PRO A 145 14.90 -18.42 -7.38
CA PRO A 145 15.45 -19.11 -6.22
C PRO A 145 16.03 -18.12 -5.20
N SER A 146 15.91 -18.45 -3.91
CA SER A 146 16.33 -17.58 -2.80
C SER A 146 17.74 -17.02 -2.98
N PHE A 147 18.69 -17.85 -3.45
CA PHE A 147 20.08 -17.43 -3.66
C PHE A 147 20.26 -16.32 -4.71
N VAL A 148 19.42 -16.29 -5.75
CA VAL A 148 19.47 -15.25 -6.79
C VAL A 148 18.82 -13.97 -6.28
N ALA A 149 17.68 -14.10 -5.60
CA ALA A 149 17.00 -12.98 -4.97
C ALA A 149 17.90 -12.30 -3.93
N ASP A 150 18.57 -13.09 -3.08
CA ASP A 150 19.49 -12.60 -2.05
C ASP A 150 20.76 -11.98 -2.66
N PHE A 151 21.30 -12.53 -3.75
CA PHE A 151 22.44 -11.92 -4.45
C PHE A 151 22.08 -10.55 -5.04
N VAL A 152 20.93 -10.44 -5.70
CA VAL A 152 20.43 -9.18 -6.27
C VAL A 152 20.09 -8.17 -5.18
N ALA A 153 19.46 -8.62 -4.09
CA ALA A 153 19.13 -7.77 -2.95
C ALA A 153 20.40 -7.23 -2.26
N ASN A 154 21.42 -8.07 -2.04
CA ASN A 154 22.69 -7.65 -1.45
C ASN A 154 23.52 -6.74 -2.37
N ALA A 155 23.33 -6.84 -3.69
CA ALA A 155 24.00 -5.97 -4.65
C ALA A 155 23.32 -4.59 -4.79
N LEU A 156 22.00 -4.50 -4.57
CA LEU A 156 21.21 -3.27 -4.78
C LEU A 156 20.84 -2.54 -3.48
N LEU A 157 20.68 -3.26 -2.37
CA LEU A 157 20.28 -2.71 -1.08
C LEU A 157 21.47 -2.69 -0.12
N PRO A 158 21.61 -1.66 0.73
CA PRO A 158 22.66 -1.64 1.74
C PRO A 158 22.52 -2.84 2.68
N SER A 159 23.62 -3.54 2.97
CA SER A 159 23.61 -4.66 3.91
C SER A 159 23.03 -4.21 5.27
N PRO A 160 22.12 -4.99 5.89
CA PRO A 160 21.67 -4.70 7.24
C PRO A 160 22.89 -4.68 8.17
N ARG A 161 23.02 -3.61 8.98
CA ARG A 161 24.06 -3.53 10.01
C ARG A 161 23.76 -4.60 11.06
N VAL A 162 24.66 -5.57 11.19
CA VAL A 162 24.66 -6.53 12.30
C VAL A 162 25.33 -5.81 13.47
N GLU A 163 24.53 -5.42 14.48
CA GLU A 163 25.05 -5.03 15.80
C GLU A 163 25.36 -6.29 16.62
#